data_AF-A0A7K4C069-F1
#
_entry.id   AF-A0A7K4C069-F1
#
_cell.length_a   1.000
_cell.length_b   1.000
_cell.length_c   1.000
_cell.angle_alpha   90.00
_cell.angle_beta   90.00
_cell.angle_gamma   90.00
#
_symmetry.space_group_name_H-M   'P 1'
#
loop_
_entity.id
_entity.type
_entity.pdbx_description
1 polymer ?
#
loop_
_entity_poly.entity_id
_entity_poly.type
_entity_poly.pdbx_seq_one_letter_code
_entity_poly.pdbx_strand_id
1 'polypeptide(L)'
;MKKIAIGIVLVIIISIGIFLLIQNMSQTEKLKVCPDKLIQNDMPSIMPITNSNYYLINGERKEIIDFDANWVKNNCTIKIEKEI
;
A
#
# COMPACT_ATOMS: atom_id res chain seq x y z
N MET A 1 6.91 -6.01 -49.99
CA MET A 1 7.81 -6.17 -48.82
C MET A 1 7.92 -4.91 -47.97
N LYS A 2 8.29 -3.74 -48.51
CA LYS A 2 8.43 -2.48 -47.74
C LYS A 2 7.15 -2.04 -46.98
N LYS A 3 5.96 -2.18 -47.59
CA LYS A 3 4.67 -1.82 -46.96
C LYS A 3 4.28 -2.71 -45.77
N ILE A 4 4.65 -3.99 -45.80
CA ILE A 4 4.40 -4.95 -44.71
C ILE A 4 5.32 -4.65 -43.53
N ALA A 5 6.59 -4.34 -43.80
CA ALA A 5 7.55 -3.93 -42.78
C ALA A 5 7.10 -2.66 -42.04
N ILE A 6 6.55 -1.66 -42.75
CA ILE A 6 6.01 -0.44 -42.14
C ILE A 6 4.82 -0.76 -41.22
N GLY A 7 3.92 -1.65 -41.64
CA GLY A 7 2.79 -2.09 -40.82
C GLY A 7 3.24 -2.76 -39.52
N ILE A 8 4.25 -3.63 -39.58
CA ILE A 8 4.81 -4.31 -38.40
C ILE A 8 5.45 -3.30 -37.44
N VAL A 9 6.21 -2.34 -37.97
CA VAL A 9 6.84 -1.28 -37.15
C VAL A 9 5.79 -0.43 -36.43
N LEU A 10 4.69 -0.07 -37.09
CA LEU A 10 3.60 0.69 -36.46
C LEU A 10 2.92 -0.09 -35.33
N VAL A 11 2.67 -1.40 -35.54
CA VAL A 11 2.08 -2.26 -34.50
C VAL A 11 2.99 -2.38 -33.28
N ILE A 12 4.31 -2.48 -33.50
CA ILE A 12 5.31 -2.53 -32.41
C ILE A 12 5.34 -1.22 -31.62
N ILE A 13 5.28 -0.06 -32.30
CA ILE A 13 5.25 1.25 -31.63
C ILE A 13 3.99 1.40 -30.78
N ILE A 14 2.84 0.96 -31.30
CA ILE A 14 1.56 1.02 -30.57
C ILE A 14 1.58 0.09 -29.34
N SER A 15 2.11 -1.13 -29.47
CA SER A 15 2.17 -2.07 -28.35
C SER A 15 3.14 -1.62 -27.25
N ILE A 16 4.28 -1.02 -27.61
CA ILE A 16 5.20 -0.40 -26.65
C ILE A 16 4.54 0.77 -25.93
N GLY A 17 3.80 1.63 -26.65
CA GLY A 17 3.05 2.74 -26.06
C GLY A 17 2.00 2.27 -25.05
N ILE A 18 1.25 1.22 -25.36
CA ILE A 18 0.26 0.63 -24.46
C ILE A 18 0.92 0.02 -23.22
N PHE A 19 2.05 -0.69 -23.38
CA PHE A 19 2.77 -1.29 -22.27
C PHE A 19 3.29 -0.26 -21.26
N LEU A 20 3.78 0.90 -21.75
CA LEU A 20 4.22 2.01 -20.90
C LEU A 20 3.07 2.65 -20.12
N LEU A 21 1.86 2.69 -20.68
CA LEU A 21 0.67 3.23 -19.99
C LEU A 21 0.21 2.34 -18.81
N ILE A 22 0.38 1.03 -18.92
CA ILE A 22 -0.08 0.07 -17.88
C ILE A 22 0.83 0.10 -16.64
N GLN A 23 2.10 0.49 -16.78
CA GLN A 23 3.09 0.50 -15.67
C GLN A 23 2.79 1.57 -14.60
N ASN A 24 1.95 2.56 -14.91
CA ASN A 24 1.61 3.65 -13.98
C ASN A 24 0.44 3.34 -13.03
N MET A 25 -0.01 2.09 -12.96
CA MET A 25 -1.01 1.69 -11.96
C MET A 25 -0.34 1.69 -10.57
N SER A 26 -0.40 2.88 -9.94
CA SER A 26 0.11 3.25 -8.62
C SER A 26 0.18 2.08 -7.65
N GLN A 27 1.39 1.57 -7.46
CA GLN A 27 1.73 0.83 -6.26
C GLN A 27 1.76 1.87 -5.14
N THR A 28 0.68 1.99 -4.37
CA THR A 28 0.63 2.91 -3.23
C THR A 28 1.81 2.59 -2.32
N GLU A 29 2.80 3.48 -2.27
CA GLU A 29 3.98 3.26 -1.45
C GLU A 29 3.56 3.19 0.02
N LYS A 30 3.91 2.09 0.67
CA LYS A 30 3.61 1.88 2.09
C LYS A 30 4.45 2.83 2.94
N LEU A 31 3.83 3.41 3.97
CA LEU A 31 4.44 4.33 4.91
C LEU A 31 5.57 3.67 5.70
N LYS A 32 6.73 4.33 5.70
CA LYS A 32 7.94 3.96 6.44
C LYS A 32 8.24 5.02 7.49
N VAL A 33 7.34 5.15 8.44
CA VAL A 33 7.40 6.12 9.55
C VAL A 33 7.09 5.40 10.86
N CYS A 34 7.74 5.82 11.93
CA CYS A 34 7.44 5.27 13.25
C CYS A 34 6.16 5.89 13.81
N PRO A 35 5.13 5.07 14.09
CA PRO A 35 3.95 5.55 14.76
C PRO A 35 4.22 5.79 16.25
N ASP A 36 3.47 6.70 16.85
CA ASP A 36 3.58 7.02 18.27
C ASP A 36 3.12 5.82 19.13
N LYS A 37 2.02 5.19 18.69
CA LYS A 37 1.43 4.03 19.36
C LYS A 37 0.58 3.18 18.42
N LEU A 38 0.44 1.92 18.80
CA LEU A 38 -0.51 0.97 18.23
C LEU A 38 -1.71 0.90 19.16
N ILE A 39 -2.90 1.20 18.63
CA ILE A 39 -4.15 0.99 19.36
C ILE A 39 -4.67 -0.40 19.03
N GLN A 40 -4.82 -1.21 20.08
CA GLN A 40 -5.49 -2.50 20.01
C GLN A 40 -6.97 -2.30 20.32
N ASN A 41 -7.79 -2.48 19.29
CA ASN A 41 -9.24 -2.32 19.42
C ASN A 41 -9.86 -3.70 19.69
N ASP A 42 -9.99 -4.01 20.98
CA ASP A 42 -10.56 -5.27 21.48
C ASP A 42 -12.09 -5.18 21.67
N MET A 43 -12.78 -4.26 20.98
CA MET A 43 -14.21 -4.08 21.15
C MET A 43 -14.98 -5.36 20.77
N PRO A 44 -15.84 -5.90 21.65
CA PRO A 44 -16.59 -7.11 21.36
C PRO A 44 -17.52 -6.84 20.19
N SER A 45 -17.28 -7.51 19.08
CA SER A 45 -18.13 -7.42 17.91
C SER A 45 -19.06 -8.63 17.85
N ILE A 46 -20.30 -8.36 17.41
CA ILE A 46 -21.33 -9.37 17.16
C ILE A 46 -20.91 -10.31 16.01
N MET A 47 -19.99 -9.86 15.16
CA MET A 47 -19.36 -10.65 14.09
C MET A 47 -17.84 -10.70 14.27
N PRO A 48 -17.14 -11.77 13.86
CA PRO A 48 -15.69 -11.79 13.86
C PRO A 48 -15.15 -10.72 12.91
N ILE A 49 -14.73 -9.58 13.47
CA ILE A 49 -14.03 -8.53 12.71
C ILE A 49 -12.56 -8.92 12.66
N THR A 50 -11.98 -8.92 11.46
CA THR A 50 -10.55 -9.07 11.28
C THR A 50 -9.85 -7.79 11.73
N ASN A 51 -9.23 -7.81 12.91
CA ASN A 51 -8.19 -6.87 13.37
C ASN A 51 -8.47 -5.39 13.11
N SER A 52 -9.26 -4.74 13.97
CA SER A 52 -9.54 -3.30 13.98
C SER A 52 -8.39 -2.45 14.53
N ASN A 53 -7.18 -3.01 14.65
CA ASN A 53 -6.02 -2.32 15.18
C ASN A 53 -5.56 -1.22 14.21
N TYR A 54 -5.07 -0.11 14.75
CA TYR A 54 -4.62 1.04 13.96
C TYR A 54 -3.43 1.74 14.63
N TYR A 55 -2.64 2.46 13.84
CA TYR A 55 -1.55 3.27 14.34
C TYR A 55 -2.00 4.72 14.57
N LEU A 56 -1.39 5.38 15.55
CA LEU A 56 -1.50 6.82 15.75
C LEU A 56 -0.20 7.50 15.37
N ILE A 57 -0.29 8.56 14.56
CA ILE A 57 0.82 9.45 14.21
C ILE A 57 0.38 10.88 14.49
N ASN A 58 1.08 11.58 15.37
CA ASN A 58 0.77 12.95 15.79
C ASN A 58 -0.70 13.13 16.22
N GLY A 59 -1.29 12.09 16.84
CA GLY A 59 -2.70 12.09 17.23
C GLY A 59 -3.69 11.72 16.13
N GLU A 60 -3.24 11.45 14.90
CA GLU A 60 -4.08 11.00 13.80
C GLU A 60 -4.09 9.49 13.62
N ARG A 61 -5.28 8.90 13.46
CA ARG A 61 -5.45 7.47 13.14
C ARG A 61 -5.00 7.20 11.70
N LYS A 62 -4.21 6.14 11.52
CA LYS A 62 -3.83 5.55 10.23
C LYS A 62 -4.00 4.03 10.27
N GLU A 63 -4.49 3.46 9.17
CA GLU A 63 -4.77 2.03 9.10
C GLU A 63 -3.46 1.23 9.02
N ILE A 64 -3.40 0.04 9.63
CA ILE A 64 -2.17 -0.77 9.62
C ILE A 64 -1.72 -1.11 8.20
N ILE A 65 -2.67 -1.29 7.28
CA ILE A 65 -2.39 -1.64 5.88
C ILE A 65 -1.60 -0.56 5.12
N ASP A 66 -1.65 0.69 5.60
CA ASP A 66 -0.94 1.81 4.99
C ASP A 66 0.57 1.73 5.25
N PHE A 67 1.01 0.87 6.17
CA PHE A 67 2.40 0.80 6.64
C PHE A 67 3.15 -0.41 6.09
N ASP A 68 4.46 -0.23 5.96
CA ASP A 68 5.38 -1.33 5.77
C ASP A 68 5.63 -2.00 7.13
N ALA A 69 4.87 -3.06 7.41
CA ALA A 69 4.94 -3.79 8.68
C ALA A 69 6.35 -4.30 9.01
N ASN A 70 7.14 -4.70 8.00
CA ASN A 70 8.50 -5.16 8.22
C ASN A 70 9.42 -4.00 8.59
N TRP A 71 9.29 -2.87 7.88
CA TRP A 71 10.06 -1.68 8.19
C TRP A 71 9.75 -1.17 9.60
N VAL A 72 8.47 -1.06 9.95
CA VAL A 72 8.03 -0.61 11.28
C VAL A 72 8.56 -1.52 12.37
N LYS A 73 8.46 -2.85 12.21
CA LYS A 73 8.98 -3.83 13.18
C LYS A 73 10.49 -3.71 13.42
N ASN A 74 11.26 -3.38 12.38
CA ASN A 74 12.72 -3.35 12.44
C ASN A 74 13.29 -1.99 12.89
N ASN A 75 12.52 -0.90 12.70
CA ASN A 75 13.02 0.46 12.92
C ASN A 75 12.34 1.17 14.09
N CYS A 76 11.21 0.65 14.60
CA CYS A 76 10.40 1.36 15.57
C CYS A 76 10.17 0.52 16.84
N THR A 77 10.23 1.18 17.99
CA THR A 77 9.76 0.64 19.26
C THR A 77 8.41 1.28 19.58
N ILE A 78 7.32 0.55 19.35
CA ILE A 78 5.96 1.09 19.42
C ILE A 78 5.31 0.69 20.75
N LYS A 79 4.65 1.64 21.41
CA LYS A 79 3.82 1.36 22.60
C LYS A 79 2.47 0.82 22.16
N ILE A 80 2.03 -0.26 22.80
CA ILE A 80 0.70 -0.83 22.58
C ILE A 80 -0.23 -0.28 23.65
N GLU A 81 -1.33 0.34 23.24
CA GLU A 81 -2.38 0.81 24.12
C GLU A 81 -3.70 0.12 23.75
N LYS A 82 -4.49 -0.21 24.78
CA LYS A 82 -5.83 -0.75 24.57
C LYS A 82 -6.82 0.40 24.44
N GLU A 83 -7.72 0.29 23.47
CA GLU A 83 -8.90 1.16 23.42
C GLU A 83 -9.83 0.72 24.56
N ILE A 84 -10.03 1.59 25.56
CA ILE A 84 -10.87 1.35 26.75
C ILE A 84 -12.27 1.87 26.48
#